data_AF-A0A9Q8WFP1-F1
#
_entry.id   AF-A0A9Q8WFP1-F1
#
_cell.length_a   1.000
_cell.length_b   1.000
_cell.length_c   1.000
_cell.angle_alpha   90.00
_cell.angle_beta   90.00
_cell.angle_gamma   90.00
#
_symmetry.space_group_name_H-M   'P 1'
#
loop_
_entity.id
_entity.type
_entity.pdbx_description
1 polymer ?
#
loop_
_entity_poly.entity_id
_entity_poly.type
_entity_poly.pdbx_seq_one_letter_code
_entity_poly.pdbx_strand_id
1 'polypeptide(L)'
;MKASVPYEVFLHVVEQLIDMAKSNDTKVWSLAYNHSLATKLVLNDVNVLEDKPYSVTYKRHQKLRLVSQINQQSRRMTEKTFTRLPFMVATPDGLSRQLCPVKAYVPVTDEFVPFFTSLEEGREAEQFIYNQAVLLPSASGYALLSRIEKIFLLRLRYLITANKESLSTLIRLPNLKSITVNVGRFGKLHNRMKPGIHEVDPKKFPGLAQFCTQDSEALRTLWAGHLEARGVKLFGVIDNDQRPIMELHPSRDKIMITYIQPHADEAVEELRERMKQVLESLAI
;
A
#
# COMPACT_ATOMS: atom_id res chain seq x y z
N MET A 1 -26.86 46.62 0.38
CA MET A 1 -26.95 45.22 0.88
C MET A 1 -25.80 44.44 0.25
N LYS A 2 -24.94 43.80 1.04
CA LYS A 2 -23.94 42.87 0.49
C LYS A 2 -24.66 41.56 0.18
N ALA A 3 -24.64 41.14 -1.09
CA ALA A 3 -25.11 39.81 -1.47
C ALA A 3 -24.28 38.78 -0.71
N SER A 4 -24.90 38.03 0.20
CA SER A 4 -24.23 36.95 0.92
C SER A 4 -24.33 35.68 0.08
N VAL A 5 -23.21 35.03 -0.18
CA VAL A 5 -23.19 33.70 -0.78
C VAL A 5 -23.94 32.74 0.16
N PRO A 6 -24.94 31.99 -0.33
CA PRO A 6 -25.62 30.99 0.48
C PRO A 6 -24.63 29.96 1.02
N TYR A 7 -24.80 29.56 2.28
CA TYR A 7 -23.83 28.67 2.95
C TYR A 7 -23.68 27.32 2.23
N GLU A 8 -24.75 26.82 1.61
CA GLU A 8 -24.73 25.60 0.80
C GLU A 8 -23.81 25.73 -0.42
N VAL A 9 -23.84 26.88 -1.10
CA VAL A 9 -22.95 27.17 -2.23
C VAL A 9 -21.49 27.19 -1.75
N PHE A 10 -21.24 27.79 -0.58
CA PHE A 10 -19.91 27.76 0.04
C PHE A 10 -19.44 26.31 0.35
N LEU A 11 -20.31 25.47 0.91
CA LEU A 11 -19.98 24.07 1.19
C LEU A 11 -19.71 23.26 -0.09
N HIS A 12 -20.45 23.55 -1.16
CA HIS A 12 -20.20 22.90 -2.45
C HIS A 12 -18.83 23.29 -3.03
N VAL A 13 -18.42 24.56 -2.91
CA VAL A 13 -17.07 24.98 -3.29
C VAL A 13 -16.00 24.26 -2.44
N VAL A 14 -16.22 24.12 -1.13
CA VAL A 14 -15.33 23.36 -0.23
C VAL A 14 -15.19 21.90 -0.68
N GLU A 15 -16.30 21.25 -1.02
CA GLU A 15 -16.31 19.87 -1.52
C GLU A 15 -15.52 19.74 -2.82
N GLN A 16 -15.74 20.63 -3.78
CA GLN A 16 -14.99 20.65 -5.03
C GLN A 16 -13.49 20.85 -4.80
N LEU A 17 -13.08 21.73 -3.89
CA LEU A 17 -11.66 21.93 -3.57
C LEU A 17 -11.02 20.68 -2.93
N ILE A 18 -11.76 19.96 -2.09
CA ILE A 18 -11.32 18.69 -1.51
C ILE A 18 -11.19 17.63 -2.61
N ASP A 19 -12.15 17.57 -3.54
CA ASP A 19 -12.12 16.63 -4.66
C ASP A 19 -10.97 16.92 -5.63
N MET A 20 -10.70 18.18 -5.94
CA MET A 20 -9.53 18.59 -6.72
C MET A 20 -8.20 18.24 -6.04
N ALA A 21 -8.20 18.09 -4.71
CA ALA A 21 -7.03 17.64 -3.95
C ALA A 21 -6.84 16.12 -3.98
N LYS A 22 -7.85 15.33 -4.40
CA LYS A 22 -7.70 13.91 -4.76
C LYS A 22 -6.91 13.81 -6.07
N SER A 23 -5.63 14.17 -6.05
CA SER A 23 -4.73 13.88 -7.17
C SER A 23 -4.68 12.36 -7.40
N ASN A 24 -4.47 11.93 -8.64
CA ASN A 24 -4.19 10.53 -8.99
C ASN A 24 -2.89 9.97 -8.37
N ASP A 25 -2.13 10.80 -7.63
CA ASP A 25 -0.92 10.40 -6.93
C ASP A 25 -1.30 9.59 -5.66
N THR A 26 -1.47 8.28 -5.82
CA THR A 26 -1.49 7.31 -4.71
C THR A 26 -0.15 7.37 -3.97
N LYS A 27 -0.19 7.45 -2.64
CA LYS A 27 1.03 7.39 -1.82
C LYS A 27 1.13 6.04 -1.12
N VAL A 28 2.34 5.49 -1.10
CA VAL A 28 2.70 4.32 -0.29
C VAL A 28 3.29 4.80 1.04
N TRP A 29 2.66 4.42 2.14
CA TRP A 29 3.13 4.71 3.51
C TRP A 29 3.74 3.47 4.14
N SER A 30 4.87 3.58 4.80
CA SER A 30 5.32 2.50 5.70
C SER A 30 4.70 2.71 7.08
N LEU A 31 4.24 1.63 7.71
CA LEU A 31 3.81 1.64 9.10
C LEU A 31 5.01 1.33 10.00
N ALA A 32 5.09 2.01 11.12
CA ALA A 32 6.07 1.73 12.16
C ALA A 32 5.45 1.88 13.55
N TYR A 33 6.13 1.27 14.53
CA TYR A 33 5.80 1.46 15.94
C TYR A 33 6.45 2.74 16.49
N ASN A 34 5.70 3.50 17.30
CA ASN A 34 6.22 4.63 18.05
C ASN A 34 5.55 4.69 19.43
N HIS A 35 6.32 4.40 20.48
CA HIS A 35 5.82 4.30 21.85
C HIS A 35 5.31 5.64 22.40
N SER A 36 5.79 6.79 21.90
CA SER A 36 5.45 8.12 22.39
C SER A 36 4.07 8.59 21.92
N LEU A 37 3.49 7.94 20.90
CA LEU A 37 2.16 8.25 20.39
C LEU A 37 1.07 7.47 21.12
N ALA A 38 -0.12 8.08 21.27
CA ALA A 38 -1.31 7.39 21.74
C ALA A 38 -1.73 6.26 20.79
N THR A 39 -1.51 6.44 19.49
CA THR A 39 -1.81 5.45 18.45
C THR A 39 -0.89 4.23 18.50
N LYS A 40 0.31 4.36 19.12
CA LYS A 40 1.44 3.41 19.05
C LYS A 40 1.96 3.10 17.64
N LEU A 41 1.23 3.50 16.61
CA LEU A 41 1.56 3.38 15.21
C LEU A 41 1.75 4.77 14.58
N VAL A 42 2.69 4.86 13.66
CA VAL A 42 3.03 6.07 12.92
C VAL A 42 3.27 5.76 11.45
N LEU A 43 2.93 6.71 10.58
CA LEU A 43 3.26 6.60 9.17
C LEU A 43 4.69 7.08 8.94
N ASN A 44 5.41 6.38 8.08
CA ASN A 44 6.70 6.79 7.59
C ASN A 44 6.51 7.29 6.18
N ASP A 45 6.93 8.54 5.93
CA ASP A 45 7.06 9.03 4.57
C ASP A 45 8.21 8.25 3.92
N VAL A 46 7.88 7.37 2.97
CA VAL A 46 8.87 6.59 2.22
C VAL A 46 8.75 6.99 0.77
N ASN A 47 9.84 7.53 0.23
CA ASN A 47 9.97 7.82 -1.20
C ASN A 47 10.45 6.54 -1.92
N VAL A 48 9.73 5.41 -1.77
CA VAL A 48 10.12 4.16 -2.46
C VAL A 48 10.01 4.32 -3.98
N LEU A 49 9.13 5.22 -4.44
CA LEU A 49 8.72 5.34 -5.85
C LEU A 49 8.86 6.76 -6.42
N GLU A 50 9.35 7.74 -5.64
CA GLU A 50 9.33 9.15 -6.06
C GLU A 50 10.75 9.68 -6.28
N ASP A 51 11.11 9.87 -7.55
CA ASP A 51 12.26 10.65 -8.01
C ASP A 51 11.85 12.14 -8.24
N LYS A 52 10.94 12.65 -7.39
CA LYS A 52 10.31 13.97 -7.57
C LYS A 52 10.78 14.96 -6.49
N PRO A 53 10.97 16.25 -6.85
CA PRO A 53 11.47 17.27 -5.93
C PRO A 53 10.50 17.65 -4.80
N TYR A 54 9.21 17.29 -4.91
CA TYR A 54 8.19 17.56 -3.88
C TYR A 54 7.36 16.30 -3.58
N SER A 55 7.41 15.84 -2.33
CA SER A 55 6.65 14.67 -1.89
C SER A 55 5.15 14.88 -2.05
N VAL A 56 4.41 13.83 -2.40
CA VAL A 56 2.93 13.85 -2.45
C VAL A 56 2.31 14.39 -1.15
N THR A 57 2.93 14.11 -0.01
CA THR A 57 2.56 14.66 1.31
C THR A 57 2.53 16.19 1.30
N TYR A 58 3.59 16.81 0.79
CA TYR A 58 3.71 18.27 0.72
C TYR A 58 2.64 18.88 -0.19
N LYS A 59 2.44 18.30 -1.38
CA LYS A 59 1.43 18.77 -2.34
C LYS A 59 0.02 18.73 -1.74
N ARG A 60 -0.34 17.62 -1.09
CA ARG A 60 -1.65 17.48 -0.42
C ARG A 60 -1.80 18.50 0.71
N HIS A 61 -0.76 18.71 1.50
CA HIS A 61 -0.78 19.72 2.56
C HIS A 61 -1.06 21.12 2.00
N GLN A 62 -0.36 21.54 0.94
CA GLN A 62 -0.57 22.85 0.32
C GLN A 62 -2.00 23.04 -0.18
N LYS A 63 -2.59 22.01 -0.81
CA LYS A 63 -3.96 22.06 -1.33
C LYS A 63 -5.03 22.10 -0.23
N LEU A 64 -4.86 21.32 0.83
CA LEU A 64 -5.90 21.09 1.84
C LEU A 64 -5.81 22.01 3.08
N ARG A 65 -4.66 22.67 3.31
CA ARG A 65 -4.48 23.51 4.50
C ARG A 65 -5.49 24.64 4.60
N LEU A 66 -5.80 25.31 3.49
CA LEU A 66 -6.71 26.47 3.51
C LEU A 66 -8.14 26.02 3.80
N VAL A 67 -8.61 24.98 3.10
CA VAL A 67 -9.97 24.44 3.26
C VAL A 67 -10.22 23.96 4.68
N SER A 68 -9.24 23.30 5.31
CA SER A 68 -9.35 22.78 6.67
C SER A 68 -9.29 23.85 7.78
N GLN A 69 -8.94 25.10 7.42
CA GLN A 69 -8.82 26.22 8.34
C GLN A 69 -10.03 27.17 8.33
N ILE A 70 -10.97 27.02 7.38
CA ILE A 70 -12.09 27.98 7.24
C ILE A 70 -13.05 27.90 8.44
N ASN A 71 -13.61 26.71 8.71
CA ASN A 71 -14.51 26.48 9.84
C ASN A 71 -14.56 24.99 10.22
N GLN A 72 -15.28 24.65 11.30
CA GLN A 72 -15.38 23.27 11.79
C GLN A 72 -16.02 22.32 10.76
N GLN A 73 -17.00 22.78 9.99
CA GLN A 73 -17.68 21.95 8.99
C GLN A 73 -16.75 21.61 7.81
N SER A 74 -16.04 22.60 7.29
CA SER A 74 -15.04 22.41 6.22
C SER A 74 -13.92 21.47 6.66
N ARG A 75 -13.50 21.56 7.93
CA ARG A 75 -12.53 20.63 8.53
C ARG A 75 -13.07 19.20 8.58
N ARG A 76 -14.32 19.00 9.03
CA ARG A 76 -14.96 17.67 9.06
C ARG A 76 -15.10 17.07 7.66
N MET A 77 -15.45 17.88 6.66
CA MET A 77 -15.52 17.46 5.26
C MET A 77 -14.14 17.04 4.73
N THR A 78 -13.11 17.80 5.06
CA THR A 78 -11.72 17.46 4.71
C THR A 78 -11.31 16.16 5.37
N GLU A 79 -11.53 16.00 6.68
CA GLU A 79 -11.12 14.81 7.44
C GLU A 79 -11.89 13.53 7.06
N LYS A 80 -13.13 13.67 6.56
CA LYS A 80 -13.91 12.55 6.00
C LYS A 80 -13.22 11.96 4.77
N THR A 81 -12.58 12.79 3.96
CA THR A 81 -11.93 12.40 2.70
C THR A 81 -10.44 12.12 2.88
N PHE A 82 -9.77 12.95 3.66
CA PHE A 82 -8.35 12.93 3.96
C PHE A 82 -8.16 12.90 5.47
N THR A 83 -8.10 11.68 6.02
CA THR A 83 -7.89 11.52 7.46
C THR A 83 -6.51 12.04 7.85
N ARG A 84 -6.44 12.74 8.98
CA ARG A 84 -5.19 13.30 9.50
C ARG A 84 -4.48 12.28 10.40
N LEU A 85 -3.36 11.72 9.94
CA LEU A 85 -2.60 10.70 10.66
C LEU A 85 -1.20 11.19 11.06
N PRO A 86 -0.67 10.75 12.23
CA PRO A 86 0.69 11.10 12.61
C PRO A 86 1.69 10.45 11.65
N PHE A 87 2.72 11.19 11.27
CA PHE A 87 3.77 10.68 10.40
C PHE A 87 5.16 11.19 10.80
N MET A 88 6.19 10.43 10.45
CA MET A 88 7.58 10.80 10.62
C MET A 88 8.19 11.22 9.29
N VAL A 89 9.04 12.23 9.35
CA VAL A 89 9.85 12.73 8.24
C VAL A 89 11.32 12.46 8.53
N ALA A 90 12.11 12.26 7.47
CA ALA A 90 13.56 12.21 7.59
C ALA A 90 14.07 13.56 8.14
N THR A 91 15.07 13.51 9.02
CA THR A 91 15.81 14.69 9.43
C THR A 91 16.62 15.25 8.25
N PRO A 92 17.05 16.54 8.28
CA PRO A 92 17.80 17.14 7.18
C PRO A 92 19.09 16.40 6.82
N ASP A 93 19.69 15.70 7.78
CA ASP A 93 20.87 14.84 7.57
C ASP A 93 20.54 13.47 6.96
N GLY A 94 19.26 13.11 6.86
CA GLY A 94 18.77 11.82 6.36
C GLY A 94 19.02 10.62 7.27
N LEU A 95 19.69 10.82 8.42
CA LEU A 95 20.16 9.72 9.28
C LEU A 95 19.10 9.25 10.28
N SER A 96 18.15 10.11 10.62
CA SER A 96 17.10 9.80 11.58
C SER A 96 15.72 10.20 11.06
N ARG A 97 14.69 9.80 11.79
CA ARG A 97 13.31 10.20 11.51
C ARG A 97 12.74 10.86 12.76
N GLN A 98 12.02 11.95 12.56
CA GLN A 98 11.35 12.67 13.64
C GLN A 98 9.85 12.80 13.34
N LEU A 99 9.05 12.87 14.40
CA LEU A 99 7.62 13.10 14.28
C LEU A 99 7.37 14.48 13.65
N CYS A 100 6.56 14.53 12.59
CA CYS A 100 6.18 15.78 11.98
C CYS A 100 5.20 16.54 12.91
N PRO A 101 5.38 17.85 13.14
CA PRO A 101 4.45 18.64 13.97
C PRO A 101 3.06 18.75 13.34
N VAL A 102 2.96 18.56 12.02
CA VAL A 102 1.69 18.46 11.30
C VAL A 102 1.38 16.99 11.00
N LYS A 103 0.10 16.65 10.96
CA LYS A 103 -0.38 15.33 10.53
C LYS A 103 -0.46 15.26 9.00
N ALA A 104 -0.21 14.07 8.44
CA ALA A 104 -0.36 13.78 7.02
C ALA A 104 -1.84 13.73 6.64
N TYR A 105 -2.17 14.19 5.43
CA TYR A 105 -3.49 14.02 4.82
C TYR A 105 -3.53 12.71 4.03
N VAL A 106 -4.27 11.73 4.55
CA VAL A 106 -4.27 10.36 4.05
C VAL A 106 -5.66 10.01 3.53
N PRO A 107 -5.85 9.92 2.20
CA PRO A 107 -7.08 9.40 1.61
C PRO A 107 -7.12 7.87 1.64
N VAL A 108 -8.30 7.32 1.42
CA VAL A 108 -8.54 5.87 1.35
C VAL A 108 -7.84 5.19 0.17
N THR A 109 -7.44 5.96 -0.83
CA THR A 109 -6.77 5.46 -2.04
C THR A 109 -5.32 5.05 -1.79
N ASP A 110 -4.70 5.57 -0.73
CA ASP A 110 -3.32 5.30 -0.35
C ASP A 110 -3.11 3.84 0.06
N GLU A 111 -1.86 3.41 -0.06
CA GLU A 111 -1.43 2.05 0.22
C GLU A 111 -0.45 2.02 1.39
N PHE A 112 -0.42 0.91 2.10
CA PHE A 112 0.37 0.78 3.33
C PHE A 112 1.28 -0.43 3.26
N VAL A 113 2.55 -0.23 3.58
CA VAL A 113 3.56 -1.28 3.78
C VAL A 113 3.65 -1.54 5.28
N PRO A 114 3.29 -2.73 5.77
CA PRO A 114 3.44 -3.06 7.18
C PRO A 114 4.91 -3.08 7.57
N PHE A 115 5.18 -2.86 8.86
CA PHE A 115 6.51 -3.08 9.40
C PHE A 115 6.89 -4.56 9.29
N PHE A 116 8.08 -4.82 8.78
CA PHE A 116 8.57 -6.18 8.52
C PHE A 116 10.05 -6.30 8.84
N THR A 117 10.34 -6.97 9.95
CA THR A 117 11.69 -7.29 10.42
C THR A 117 11.79 -8.70 11.00
N SER A 118 10.71 -9.49 10.93
CA SER A 118 10.67 -10.87 11.45
C SER A 118 11.72 -11.80 10.86
N LEU A 119 12.21 -11.52 9.66
CA LEU A 119 13.25 -12.30 8.98
C LEU A 119 14.63 -11.63 9.05
N GLU A 120 14.76 -10.55 9.82
CA GLU A 120 16.02 -9.84 10.03
C GLU A 120 16.55 -10.22 11.42
N GLU A 121 17.71 -10.87 11.43
CA GLU A 121 18.37 -11.34 12.66
C GLU A 121 18.59 -10.18 13.64
N GLY A 122 18.15 -10.35 14.89
CA GLY A 122 18.29 -9.36 15.95
C GLY A 122 17.22 -8.28 15.98
N ARG A 123 16.21 -8.33 15.10
CA ARG A 123 15.09 -7.37 15.03
C ARG A 123 13.72 -8.00 15.29
N GLU A 124 13.70 -9.19 15.89
CA GLU A 124 12.49 -9.96 16.20
C GLU A 124 11.63 -9.23 17.23
N ALA A 125 12.26 -8.60 18.22
CA ALA A 125 11.57 -7.82 19.26
C ALA A 125 10.80 -6.63 18.66
N GLU A 126 11.36 -5.96 17.65
CA GLU A 126 10.69 -4.83 16.98
C GLU A 126 9.42 -5.30 16.25
N GLN A 127 9.50 -6.43 15.54
CA GLN A 127 8.33 -7.04 14.91
C GLN A 127 7.28 -7.42 15.94
N PHE A 128 7.69 -8.06 17.04
CA PHE A 128 6.79 -8.48 18.11
C PHE A 128 6.01 -7.28 18.66
N ILE A 129 6.70 -6.18 18.99
CA ILE A 129 6.08 -4.96 19.50
C ILE A 129 5.11 -4.35 18.48
N TYR A 130 5.50 -4.28 17.21
CA TYR A 130 4.62 -3.82 16.15
C TYR A 130 3.36 -4.69 16.03
N ASN A 131 3.51 -6.02 16.05
CA ASN A 131 2.39 -6.94 15.96
C ASN A 131 1.41 -6.75 17.13
N GLN A 132 1.91 -6.56 18.35
CA GLN A 132 1.07 -6.26 19.52
C GLN A 132 0.28 -4.95 19.34
N ALA A 133 0.89 -3.91 18.79
CA ALA A 133 0.19 -2.63 18.53
C ALA A 133 -0.93 -2.76 17.49
N VAL A 134 -0.85 -3.72 16.58
CA VAL A 134 -1.89 -4.01 15.59
C VAL A 134 -2.97 -4.94 16.16
N LEU A 135 -2.58 -5.96 16.93
CA LEU A 135 -3.50 -6.96 17.50
C LEU A 135 -4.30 -6.43 18.69
N LEU A 136 -3.69 -5.56 19.51
CA LEU A 136 -4.27 -4.97 20.71
C LEU A 136 -4.19 -3.43 20.62
N PRO A 137 -4.85 -2.81 19.63
CA PRO A 137 -4.69 -1.38 19.40
C PRO A 137 -5.37 -0.57 20.51
N SER A 138 -4.77 0.59 20.84
CA SER A 138 -5.49 1.63 21.58
C SER A 138 -6.68 2.15 20.77
N ALA A 139 -7.63 2.86 21.39
CA ALA A 139 -8.76 3.44 20.65
C ALA A 139 -8.32 4.31 19.46
N SER A 140 -7.25 5.10 19.64
CA SER A 140 -6.67 5.91 18.56
C SER A 140 -5.89 5.07 17.54
N GLY A 141 -5.23 3.99 17.96
CA GLY A 141 -4.59 3.03 17.07
C GLY A 141 -5.62 2.31 16.18
N TYR A 142 -6.75 1.88 16.76
CA TYR A 142 -7.84 1.26 16.01
C TYR A 142 -8.43 2.21 14.98
N ALA A 143 -8.61 3.49 15.34
CA ALA A 143 -9.05 4.51 14.40
C ALA A 143 -8.09 4.66 13.20
N LEU A 144 -6.77 4.55 13.41
CA LEU A 144 -5.79 4.52 12.31
C LEU A 144 -5.90 3.22 11.50
N LEU A 145 -5.91 2.06 12.15
CA LEU A 145 -5.96 0.75 11.48
C LEU A 145 -7.23 0.57 10.64
N SER A 146 -8.35 1.14 11.09
CA SER A 146 -9.61 1.17 10.34
C SER A 146 -9.55 1.96 9.03
N ARG A 147 -8.50 2.74 8.79
CA ARG A 147 -8.30 3.46 7.52
C ARG A 147 -7.49 2.66 6.50
N ILE A 148 -6.87 1.56 6.91
CA ILE A 148 -6.03 0.76 6.03
C ILE A 148 -6.95 -0.17 5.23
N GLU A 149 -7.18 0.19 3.97
CA GLU A 149 -7.93 -0.66 3.02
C GLU A 149 -7.03 -1.42 2.06
N LYS A 150 -5.82 -0.90 1.79
CA LYS A 150 -4.90 -1.45 0.81
C LYS A 150 -3.53 -1.66 1.43
N ILE A 151 -3.04 -2.88 1.37
CA ILE A 151 -1.67 -3.22 1.75
C ILE A 151 -0.83 -3.40 0.50
N PHE A 152 0.37 -2.84 0.50
CA PHE A 152 1.38 -3.08 -0.52
C PHE A 152 2.57 -3.82 0.09
N LEU A 153 2.96 -4.95 -0.50
CA LEU A 153 4.06 -5.79 -0.04
C LEU A 153 5.16 -5.76 -1.08
N LEU A 154 6.32 -5.22 -0.70
CA LEU A 154 7.46 -5.04 -1.61
C LEU A 154 8.04 -6.35 -2.14
N ARG A 155 7.75 -7.50 -1.50
CA ARG A 155 8.30 -8.81 -1.82
C ARG A 155 7.37 -9.94 -1.38
N LEU A 156 7.42 -11.09 -2.04
CA LEU A 156 6.73 -12.32 -1.62
C LEU A 156 7.12 -12.80 -0.22
N ARG A 157 8.34 -12.48 0.27
CA ARG A 157 8.82 -12.88 1.60
C ARG A 157 7.93 -12.45 2.76
N TYR A 158 7.05 -11.47 2.55
CA TYR A 158 6.08 -11.04 3.56
C TYR A 158 4.98 -12.09 3.79
N LEU A 159 4.73 -12.94 2.80
CA LEU A 159 3.62 -13.89 2.77
C LEU A 159 4.04 -15.35 3.06
N ILE A 160 5.33 -15.60 3.31
CA ILE A 160 5.86 -16.96 3.50
C ILE A 160 5.45 -17.55 4.86
N THR A 161 5.42 -18.88 4.95
CA THR A 161 5.10 -19.62 6.18
C THR A 161 5.99 -19.23 7.37
N ALA A 162 7.28 -18.96 7.15
CA ALA A 162 8.18 -18.51 8.22
C ALA A 162 7.73 -17.18 8.87
N ASN A 163 6.90 -16.38 8.18
CA ASN A 163 6.34 -15.13 8.68
C ASN A 163 4.85 -15.24 9.08
N LYS A 164 4.39 -16.44 9.45
CA LYS A 164 2.98 -16.70 9.78
C LYS A 164 2.40 -15.74 10.82
N GLU A 165 3.18 -15.33 11.82
CA GLU A 165 2.70 -14.41 12.87
C GLU A 165 2.35 -13.02 12.33
N SER A 166 3.25 -12.41 11.55
CA SER A 166 2.99 -11.09 10.96
C SER A 166 1.91 -11.18 9.89
N LEU A 167 1.82 -12.29 9.16
CA LEU A 167 0.72 -12.56 8.24
C LEU A 167 -0.62 -12.64 8.99
N SER A 168 -0.68 -13.33 10.13
CA SER A 168 -1.89 -13.41 10.97
C SER A 168 -2.30 -12.05 11.54
N THR A 169 -1.34 -11.13 11.70
CA THR A 169 -1.58 -9.75 12.10
C THR A 169 -2.17 -8.93 10.95
N LEU A 170 -1.62 -9.07 9.74
CA LEU A 170 -2.10 -8.40 8.53
C LEU A 170 -3.56 -8.71 8.23
N ILE A 171 -3.95 -9.99 8.27
CA ILE A 171 -5.32 -10.42 7.94
C ILE A 171 -6.36 -9.92 8.95
N ARG A 172 -5.95 -9.44 10.13
CA ARG A 172 -6.83 -8.91 11.18
C ARG A 172 -7.13 -7.42 11.03
N LEU A 173 -6.54 -6.74 10.05
CA LEU A 173 -6.87 -5.35 9.75
C LEU A 173 -8.37 -5.23 9.41
N PRO A 174 -9.14 -4.35 10.09
CA PRO A 174 -10.60 -4.42 10.10
C PRO A 174 -11.26 -4.04 8.77
N ASN A 175 -10.65 -3.13 8.01
CA ASN A 175 -11.20 -2.62 6.74
C ASN A 175 -10.34 -2.99 5.53
N LEU A 176 -9.44 -3.97 5.66
CA LEU A 176 -8.63 -4.46 4.56
C LEU A 176 -9.53 -4.95 3.41
N LYS A 177 -9.23 -4.48 2.19
CA LYS A 177 -9.92 -4.84 0.94
C LYS A 177 -9.00 -5.50 -0.06
N SER A 178 -7.72 -5.11 -0.08
CA SER A 178 -6.75 -5.73 -0.99
C SER A 178 -5.34 -5.76 -0.44
N ILE A 179 -4.59 -6.78 -0.85
CA ILE A 179 -3.15 -6.92 -0.66
C ILE A 179 -2.52 -7.01 -2.04
N THR A 180 -1.70 -6.04 -2.40
CA THR A 180 -0.87 -6.09 -3.61
C THR A 180 0.54 -6.52 -3.21
N VAL A 181 1.11 -7.49 -3.91
CA VAL A 181 2.47 -7.98 -3.65
C VAL A 181 3.29 -7.95 -4.92
N ASN A 182 4.55 -7.52 -4.79
CA ASN A 182 5.53 -7.71 -5.84
C ASN A 182 5.91 -9.20 -5.92
N VAL A 183 5.55 -9.84 -7.03
CA VAL A 183 5.77 -11.28 -7.27
C VAL A 183 7.16 -11.60 -7.83
N GLY A 184 8.02 -10.59 -7.98
CA GLY A 184 9.40 -10.71 -8.39
C GLY A 184 9.58 -10.78 -9.91
N ARG A 185 10.81 -11.13 -10.32
CA ARG A 185 11.25 -11.06 -11.71
C ARG A 185 10.48 -12.01 -12.62
N PHE A 186 10.23 -11.51 -13.82
CA PHE A 186 9.62 -12.22 -14.93
C PHE A 186 10.65 -12.95 -15.80
N GLY A 187 10.29 -14.10 -16.35
CA GLY A 187 11.06 -14.82 -17.38
C GLY A 187 10.84 -14.29 -18.80
N LYS A 188 11.20 -15.09 -19.84
CA LYS A 188 11.08 -14.69 -21.26
C LYS A 188 9.61 -14.46 -21.68
N LEU A 189 9.26 -13.20 -21.96
CA LEU A 189 7.94 -12.74 -22.39
C LEU A 189 7.76 -12.78 -23.92
N HIS A 190 7.75 -13.97 -24.50
CA HIS A 190 7.40 -14.13 -25.92
C HIS A 190 5.88 -14.30 -26.14
N ASN A 191 5.12 -14.66 -25.09
CA ASN A 191 3.72 -15.03 -25.21
C ASN A 191 2.81 -14.06 -24.44
N ARG A 192 1.73 -13.59 -25.09
CA ARG A 192 0.67 -12.78 -24.48
C ARG A 192 0.07 -13.48 -23.25
N MET A 193 -0.27 -12.69 -22.23
CA MET A 193 -0.99 -13.17 -21.05
C MET A 193 -2.46 -13.38 -21.42
N LYS A 194 -2.91 -14.63 -21.47
CA LYS A 194 -4.28 -14.96 -21.90
C LYS A 194 -5.28 -14.75 -20.77
N PRO A 195 -6.48 -14.23 -21.01
CA PRO A 195 -7.55 -14.19 -20.01
C PRO A 195 -7.87 -15.58 -19.45
N GLY A 196 -8.43 -15.64 -18.23
CA GLY A 196 -8.85 -16.88 -17.56
C GLY A 196 -8.01 -17.23 -16.33
N ILE A 197 -8.40 -18.31 -15.65
CA ILE A 197 -7.72 -18.85 -14.47
C ILE A 197 -6.62 -19.82 -14.94
N HIS A 198 -5.39 -19.58 -14.50
CA HIS A 198 -4.21 -20.35 -14.88
C HIS A 198 -3.44 -20.82 -13.65
N GLU A 199 -2.71 -21.92 -13.80
CA GLU A 199 -1.63 -22.24 -12.88
C GLU A 199 -0.47 -21.25 -13.07
N VAL A 200 0.30 -21.03 -12.01
CA VAL A 200 1.52 -20.23 -12.10
C VAL A 200 2.54 -20.95 -12.98
N ASP A 201 2.86 -20.36 -14.13
CA ASP A 201 3.89 -20.86 -15.05
C ASP A 201 5.29 -20.61 -14.44
N PRO A 202 6.04 -21.66 -14.03
CA PRO A 202 7.34 -21.49 -13.39
C PRO A 202 8.40 -20.86 -14.30
N LYS A 203 8.22 -20.95 -15.64
CA LYS A 203 9.13 -20.31 -16.60
C LYS A 203 8.89 -18.81 -16.69
N LYS A 204 7.65 -18.36 -16.47
CA LYS A 204 7.28 -16.94 -16.47
C LYS A 204 7.48 -16.29 -15.10
N PHE A 205 7.12 -16.98 -14.03
CA PHE A 205 7.17 -16.47 -12.66
C PHE A 205 7.90 -17.44 -11.72
N PRO A 206 9.23 -17.58 -11.83
CA PRO A 206 9.98 -18.53 -11.01
C PRO A 206 9.83 -18.25 -9.50
N GLY A 207 9.89 -16.99 -9.09
CA GLY A 207 9.74 -16.60 -7.68
C GLY A 207 8.35 -16.89 -7.12
N LEU A 208 7.30 -16.61 -7.92
CA LEU A 208 5.93 -16.93 -7.53
C LEU A 208 5.69 -18.44 -7.49
N ALA A 209 6.21 -19.19 -8.47
CA ALA A 209 6.07 -20.65 -8.49
C ALA A 209 6.76 -21.31 -7.29
N GLN A 210 7.97 -20.85 -6.94
CA GLN A 210 8.66 -21.30 -5.73
C GLN A 210 7.83 -21.01 -4.48
N PHE A 211 7.34 -19.77 -4.33
CA PHE A 211 6.47 -19.39 -3.23
C PHE A 211 5.23 -20.29 -3.12
N CYS A 212 4.52 -20.50 -4.23
CA CYS A 212 3.30 -21.31 -4.28
C CYS A 212 3.53 -22.78 -3.87
N THR A 213 4.73 -23.31 -4.11
CA THR A 213 5.06 -24.72 -3.86
C THR A 213 5.69 -24.97 -2.50
N GLN A 214 6.56 -24.07 -2.02
CA GLN A 214 7.39 -24.30 -0.84
C GLN A 214 6.94 -23.50 0.38
N ASP A 215 6.44 -22.28 0.18
CA ASP A 215 6.37 -21.29 1.26
C ASP A 215 4.96 -20.74 1.53
N SER A 216 3.95 -21.15 0.76
CA SER A 216 2.62 -20.53 0.80
C SER A 216 1.62 -21.17 1.76
N GLU A 217 1.98 -22.24 2.48
CA GLU A 217 1.05 -23.02 3.28
C GLU A 217 0.27 -22.17 4.32
N ALA A 218 0.99 -21.33 5.07
CA ALA A 218 0.36 -20.44 6.05
C ALA A 218 -0.60 -19.45 5.37
N LEU A 219 -0.20 -18.87 4.24
CA LEU A 219 -1.07 -17.98 3.47
C LEU A 219 -2.33 -18.70 3.01
N ARG A 220 -2.21 -19.87 2.38
CA ARG A 220 -3.38 -20.62 1.88
C ARG A 220 -4.38 -20.92 2.98
N THR A 221 -3.87 -21.35 4.14
CA THR A 221 -4.70 -21.65 5.32
C THR A 221 -5.45 -20.42 5.81
N LEU A 222 -4.74 -19.30 5.97
CA LEU A 222 -5.33 -18.05 6.45
C LEU A 222 -6.23 -17.39 5.40
N TRP A 223 -5.94 -17.60 4.12
CA TRP A 223 -6.69 -17.02 3.02
C TRP A 223 -8.10 -17.59 2.96
N ALA A 224 -8.21 -18.92 2.86
CA ALA A 224 -9.51 -19.60 2.82
C ALA A 224 -10.34 -19.30 4.07
N GLY A 225 -9.71 -19.27 5.25
CA GLY A 225 -10.41 -19.04 6.52
C GLY A 225 -10.79 -17.58 6.80
N HIS A 226 -10.08 -16.60 6.24
CA HIS A 226 -10.26 -15.20 6.63
C HIS A 226 -10.36 -14.21 5.47
N LEU A 227 -9.45 -14.28 4.50
CA LEU A 227 -9.40 -13.26 3.45
C LEU A 227 -10.53 -13.44 2.44
N GLU A 228 -10.80 -14.68 2.03
CA GLU A 228 -11.87 -14.99 1.07
C GLU A 228 -13.24 -14.66 1.65
N ALA A 229 -13.51 -15.07 2.90
CA ALA A 229 -14.77 -14.78 3.60
C ALA A 229 -15.05 -13.27 3.76
N ARG A 230 -13.99 -12.44 3.77
CA ARG A 230 -14.09 -10.98 3.88
C ARG A 230 -14.04 -10.27 2.51
N GLY A 231 -13.94 -11.02 1.41
CA GLY A 231 -13.80 -10.45 0.07
C GLY A 231 -12.48 -9.71 -0.16
N VAL A 232 -11.42 -10.04 0.59
CA VAL A 232 -10.10 -9.42 0.44
C VAL A 232 -9.39 -10.02 -0.77
N LYS A 233 -9.02 -9.15 -1.72
CA LYS A 233 -8.36 -9.56 -2.96
C LYS A 233 -6.84 -9.53 -2.85
N LEU A 234 -6.17 -10.49 -3.47
CA LEU A 234 -4.72 -10.51 -3.58
C LEU A 234 -4.29 -10.26 -5.02
N PHE A 235 -3.40 -9.30 -5.19
CA PHE A 235 -2.93 -8.85 -6.49
C PHE A 235 -1.42 -9.00 -6.62
N GLY A 236 -0.97 -9.30 -7.83
CA GLY A 236 0.46 -9.38 -8.18
C GLY A 236 0.89 -8.24 -9.08
N VAL A 237 2.04 -7.65 -8.77
CA VAL A 237 2.79 -6.72 -9.64
C VAL A 237 4.21 -7.25 -9.87
N ILE A 238 4.85 -6.84 -10.98
CA ILE A 238 6.25 -7.22 -11.28
C ILE A 238 7.19 -6.11 -10.80
N ASP A 239 6.79 -4.87 -11.03
CA ASP A 239 7.47 -3.69 -10.53
C ASP A 239 6.54 -2.89 -9.59
N ASN A 240 7.13 -2.17 -8.64
CA ASN A 240 6.39 -1.49 -7.59
C ASN A 240 5.68 -0.22 -8.06
N ASP A 241 6.03 0.29 -9.24
CA ASP A 241 5.40 1.42 -9.92
C ASP A 241 4.25 0.99 -10.86
N GLN A 242 4.08 -0.31 -11.10
CA GLN A 242 3.07 -0.84 -12.02
C GLN A 242 1.72 -1.08 -11.36
N ARG A 243 0.67 -1.01 -12.17
CA ARG A 243 -0.67 -1.47 -11.77
C ARG A 243 -0.69 -2.99 -11.60
N PRO A 244 -1.61 -3.53 -10.77
CA PRO A 244 -1.88 -4.96 -10.69
C PRO A 244 -2.04 -5.62 -12.07
N ILE A 245 -1.19 -6.60 -12.37
CA ILE A 245 -1.22 -7.35 -13.63
C ILE A 245 -1.93 -8.70 -13.48
N MET A 246 -2.14 -9.16 -12.24
CA MET A 246 -2.81 -10.41 -11.95
C MET A 246 -3.54 -10.37 -10.62
N GLU A 247 -4.61 -11.13 -10.53
CA GLU A 247 -5.27 -11.52 -9.27
C GLU A 247 -4.84 -12.95 -8.92
N LEU A 248 -4.47 -13.16 -7.66
CA LEU A 248 -4.13 -14.48 -7.13
C LEU A 248 -5.39 -15.05 -6.48
N HIS A 249 -5.59 -16.36 -6.60
CA HIS A 249 -6.75 -17.07 -6.05
C HIS A 249 -6.30 -18.29 -5.24
N PRO A 250 -6.90 -18.55 -4.08
CA PRO A 250 -6.62 -19.77 -3.34
C PRO A 250 -7.23 -20.97 -4.08
N SER A 251 -6.53 -22.10 -4.03
CA SER A 251 -7.04 -23.43 -4.37
C SER A 251 -6.55 -24.41 -3.30
N ARG A 252 -7.20 -25.59 -3.20
CA ARG A 252 -6.97 -26.56 -2.11
C ARG A 252 -5.48 -26.80 -1.86
N ASP A 253 -4.71 -26.97 -2.93
CA ASP A 253 -3.30 -27.37 -2.86
C ASP A 253 -2.35 -26.41 -3.57
N LYS A 254 -2.84 -25.30 -4.11
CA LYS A 254 -2.04 -24.36 -4.92
C LYS A 254 -2.66 -22.96 -4.98
N ILE A 255 -1.91 -22.00 -5.52
CA ILE A 255 -2.41 -20.67 -5.83
C ILE A 255 -2.59 -20.59 -7.35
N MET A 256 -3.77 -20.16 -7.78
CA MET A 256 -4.10 -19.92 -9.18
C MET A 256 -3.99 -18.42 -9.47
N ILE A 257 -3.85 -18.05 -10.74
CA ILE A 257 -3.76 -16.65 -11.16
C ILE A 257 -4.73 -16.34 -12.29
N THR A 258 -5.24 -15.11 -12.29
CA THR A 258 -5.99 -14.52 -13.41
C THR A 258 -5.28 -13.25 -13.84
N TYR A 259 -4.96 -13.10 -15.13
CA TYR A 259 -4.34 -11.88 -15.63
C TYR A 259 -5.35 -10.76 -15.79
N ILE A 260 -4.98 -9.55 -15.36
CA ILE A 260 -5.81 -8.35 -15.39
C ILE A 260 -5.50 -7.56 -16.67
N GLN A 261 -6.38 -7.63 -17.65
CA GLN A 261 -6.26 -6.86 -18.89
C GLN A 261 -6.90 -5.46 -18.74
N PRO A 262 -6.35 -4.39 -19.35
CA PRO A 262 -5.19 -4.37 -20.25
C PRO A 262 -3.83 -4.30 -19.55
N HIS A 263 -3.78 -4.16 -18.20
CA HIS A 263 -2.54 -3.90 -17.47
C HIS A 263 -1.47 -4.97 -17.67
N ALA A 264 -1.90 -6.23 -17.81
CA ALA A 264 -1.03 -7.36 -18.13
C ALA A 264 -0.30 -7.16 -19.47
N ASP A 265 -0.98 -6.67 -20.51
CA ASP A 265 -0.37 -6.41 -21.82
C ASP A 265 0.54 -5.17 -21.75
N GLU A 266 0.10 -4.10 -21.08
CA GLU A 266 0.90 -2.88 -20.88
C GLU A 266 2.23 -3.17 -20.17
N ALA A 267 2.19 -3.95 -19.09
CA ALA A 267 3.39 -4.31 -18.34
C ALA A 267 4.40 -5.12 -19.17
N VAL A 268 3.91 -5.96 -20.10
CA VAL A 268 4.78 -6.73 -21.01
C VAL A 268 5.51 -5.80 -21.98
N GLU A 269 4.83 -4.81 -22.53
CA GLU A 269 5.43 -3.86 -23.46
C GLU A 269 6.41 -2.91 -22.73
N GLU A 270 6.06 -2.40 -21.55
CA GLU A 270 6.97 -1.58 -20.73
C GLU A 270 8.28 -2.31 -20.39
N LEU A 271 8.19 -3.58 -20.01
CA LEU A 271 9.37 -4.39 -19.69
C LEU A 271 10.25 -4.64 -20.93
N ARG A 272 9.64 -4.84 -22.11
CA ARG A 272 10.38 -4.99 -23.36
C ARG A 272 11.16 -3.74 -23.72
N GLU A 273 10.53 -2.57 -23.61
CA GLU A 273 11.20 -1.30 -23.88
C GLU A 273 12.34 -1.03 -22.89
N ARG A 274 12.14 -1.29 -21.59
CA ARG A 274 13.22 -1.19 -20.59
C ARG A 274 14.39 -2.13 -20.89
N MET A 275 14.13 -3.39 -21.25
CA MET A 275 15.19 -4.35 -21.61
C MET A 275 15.97 -3.91 -22.85
N LYS A 276 15.27 -3.36 -23.86
CA LYS A 276 15.90 -2.81 -25.06
C LYS A 276 16.84 -1.66 -24.73
N GLN A 277 16.39 -0.70 -23.92
CA GLN A 277 17.20 0.44 -23.47
C GLN A 277 18.45 0.00 -22.70
N VAL A 278 18.33 -0.99 -21.82
CA VAL A 278 19.47 -1.54 -21.07
C VAL A 278 20.49 -2.17 -22.03
N LEU A 279 20.03 -2.99 -22.99
CA LEU A 279 20.92 -3.61 -23.99
C LEU A 279 21.62 -2.56 -24.88
N GLU A 280 20.91 -1.50 -25.27
CA GLU A 280 21.48 -0.38 -26.03
C GLU A 280 22.51 0.41 -25.21
N SER A 281 22.29 0.59 -23.91
CA SER A 281 23.24 1.28 -23.01
C SER A 281 24.51 0.47 -22.70
N LEU A 282 24.45 -0.87 -22.83
CA LEU A 282 25.58 -1.78 -22.62
C LEU A 282 26.39 -2.05 -23.90
N ALA A 283 25.92 -1.54 -25.05
CA ALA A 283 26.59 -1.67 -26.35
C ALA A 283 27.54 -0.49 -26.67
N ILE A 284 27.83 0.35 -25.67
CA ILE A 284 28.84 1.43 -25.67
C ILE A 284 30.03 0.95 -24.83
#